data_AF-A0A7M7NR31-F1
#
_entry.id   AF-A0A7M7NR31-F1
#
_cell.length_a   1.000
_cell.length_b   1.000
_cell.length_c   1.000
_cell.angle_alpha   90.00
_cell.angle_beta   90.00
_cell.angle_gamma   90.00
#
_symmetry.space_group_name_H-M   'P 1'
#
loop_
_entity.id
_entity.type
_entity.pdbx_description
1 polymer ?
#
loop_
_entity_poly.entity_id
_entity_poly.type
_entity_poly.pdbx_seq_one_letter_code
_entity_poly.pdbx_strand_id
1 'polypeptide(L)'
;MMISNRSEDLFSILPMLFSDESDLGLDHVQLQHLVNGYKQLQKAKLLTRQTTNQALSILDFVMRGLVRRGEDGQEARKMTPSEIDLGQRLLELAFQLGVQTNSLIDCLLKTTPVVSSTRTLTSRLSASQTSLGVLFLTTYKQPIMDQLVKHGQDTVYELSDRVREDRGTIGMIIYGLLEHAVGNREIRKRYGMAIYSAVLTQWETLSNLGQEDDFMLNLMKKVLQIDFKFATDPTHLAFCPVFNQYLSMLRDPKKPLAWKTQVLDVLYFFANVPEKEEKELKSALDLLVANHFPLKSTDLDAGSPRYNDYIMALNKVK
;
A
#
# COMPACT_ATOMS: atom_id res chain seq x y z
N MET A 1 16.46 39.45 -28.75
CA MET A 1 15.12 39.60 -28.13
C MET A 1 14.08 39.19 -29.16
N MET A 2 13.82 37.88 -29.25
CA MET A 2 12.66 37.34 -29.98
C MET A 2 11.93 36.46 -28.98
N ILE A 3 10.90 37.02 -28.36
CA ILE A 3 9.93 36.27 -27.59
C ILE A 3 9.05 35.59 -28.64
N SER A 4 9.41 34.35 -29.00
CA SER A 4 8.54 33.50 -29.80
C SER A 4 7.35 33.14 -28.93
N ASN A 5 6.26 33.87 -29.14
CA ASN A 5 4.99 33.72 -28.47
C ASN A 5 4.31 32.43 -28.98
N ARG A 6 4.87 31.26 -28.66
CA ARG A 6 4.15 30.00 -28.79
C ARG A 6 3.23 29.93 -27.58
N SER A 7 1.92 29.86 -27.80
CA SER A 7 1.01 29.43 -26.74
C SER A 7 1.34 27.98 -26.42
N GLU A 8 2.24 27.77 -25.46
CA GLU A 8 2.68 26.42 -25.11
C GLU A 8 1.55 25.73 -24.35
N ASP A 9 0.74 24.95 -25.09
CA ASP A 9 -0.23 24.04 -24.50
C ASP A 9 0.52 23.01 -23.66
N LEU A 10 0.07 22.76 -22.43
CA LEU A 10 0.68 21.81 -21.50
C LEU A 10 1.05 20.48 -22.20
N PHE A 11 0.17 19.96 -23.04
CA PHE A 11 0.38 18.69 -23.76
C PHE A 11 1.49 18.74 -24.82
N SER A 12 1.79 19.92 -25.36
CA SER A 12 2.92 20.12 -26.28
C SER A 12 4.25 20.17 -25.53
N ILE A 13 4.24 20.60 -24.26
CA ILE A 13 5.43 20.69 -23.41
C ILE A 13 5.72 19.36 -22.73
N LEU A 14 4.70 18.54 -22.44
CA LEU A 14 4.82 17.24 -21.77
C LEU A 14 6.03 16.45 -22.27
N PRO A 15 6.20 16.12 -23.56
CA PRO A 15 7.32 15.29 -24.01
C PRO A 15 8.72 15.82 -23.65
N MET A 16 8.89 17.13 -23.45
CA MET A 16 10.17 17.79 -23.19
C MET A 16 10.52 17.90 -21.69
N LEU A 17 9.56 17.63 -20.79
CA LEU A 17 9.69 17.88 -19.34
C LEU A 17 10.64 16.93 -18.59
N PHE A 18 10.86 15.72 -19.11
CA PHE A 18 11.67 14.68 -18.46
C PHE A 18 12.69 14.03 -19.41
N SER A 19 12.95 14.64 -20.57
CA SER A 19 14.04 14.21 -21.45
C SER A 19 15.39 14.48 -20.79
N ASP A 20 16.34 13.54 -20.91
CA ASP A 20 17.72 13.71 -20.42
C ASP A 20 18.46 14.88 -21.09
N GLU A 21 17.91 15.46 -22.17
CA GLU A 21 18.35 16.70 -22.82
C GLU A 21 17.89 17.97 -22.06
N SER A 22 17.98 17.96 -20.74
CA SER A 22 17.59 19.10 -19.90
C SER A 22 18.71 20.15 -19.81
N ASP A 23 18.94 20.83 -20.94
CA ASP A 23 19.54 22.17 -21.00
C ASP A 23 18.51 23.21 -21.48
N LEU A 24 17.21 22.90 -21.37
CA LEU A 24 16.12 23.76 -21.84
C LEU A 24 15.73 24.89 -20.87
N GLY A 25 16.35 25.01 -19.70
CA GLY A 25 16.07 26.11 -18.76
C GLY A 25 14.59 26.25 -18.37
N LEU A 26 13.82 25.14 -18.44
CA LEU A 26 12.39 25.14 -18.16
C LEU A 26 12.17 25.42 -16.67
N ASP A 27 11.50 26.53 -16.38
CA ASP A 27 11.16 26.93 -15.02
C ASP A 27 10.05 26.00 -14.48
N HIS A 28 10.43 25.03 -13.65
CA HIS A 28 9.48 24.12 -13.00
C HIS A 28 8.38 24.87 -12.24
N VAL A 29 8.64 26.10 -11.75
CA VAL A 29 7.62 26.92 -11.08
C VAL A 29 6.55 27.40 -12.06
N GLN A 30 6.96 27.86 -13.25
CA GLN A 30 6.01 28.25 -14.31
C GLN A 30 5.15 27.06 -14.75
N LEU A 31 5.75 25.89 -14.88
CA LEU A 31 5.04 24.65 -15.23
C LEU A 31 4.05 24.23 -14.15
N GLN A 32 4.42 24.35 -12.88
CA GLN A 32 3.48 24.13 -11.77
C GLN A 32 2.29 25.09 -11.83
N HIS A 33 2.53 26.38 -12.13
CA HIS A 33 1.46 27.36 -12.31
C HIS A 33 0.54 26.99 -13.49
N LEU A 34 1.12 26.56 -14.61
CA LEU A 34 0.36 26.09 -15.77
C LEU A 34 -0.54 24.90 -15.41
N VAL A 35 0.01 23.87 -14.77
CA VAL A 35 -0.76 22.68 -14.33
C VAL A 35 -1.87 23.08 -13.35
N ASN A 36 -1.59 24.00 -12.41
CA ASN A 36 -2.62 24.53 -11.51
C ASN A 36 -3.73 25.28 -12.27
N GLY A 37 -3.39 26.03 -13.31
CA GLY A 37 -4.35 26.65 -14.22
C GLY A 37 -5.27 25.62 -14.88
N TYR A 38 -4.70 24.54 -15.42
CA TYR A 38 -5.49 23.44 -16.01
C TYR A 38 -6.39 22.77 -14.97
N LYS A 39 -5.93 22.54 -13.74
CA LYS A 39 -6.77 22.01 -12.65
C LYS A 39 -7.95 22.93 -12.33
N GLN A 40 -7.74 24.25 -12.32
CA GLN A 40 -8.82 25.21 -12.10
C GLN A 40 -9.83 25.22 -13.26
N LEU A 41 -9.35 25.20 -14.49
CA LEU A 41 -10.21 25.10 -15.68
C LEU A 41 -11.03 23.80 -15.67
N GLN A 42 -10.43 22.68 -15.28
CA GLN A 42 -11.13 21.40 -15.16
C GLN A 42 -12.20 21.45 -14.07
N LYS A 43 -11.88 22.01 -12.90
CA LYS A 43 -12.86 22.21 -11.81
C LYS A 43 -14.03 23.10 -12.24
N ALA A 44 -13.76 24.12 -13.05
CA ALA A 44 -14.78 25.00 -13.62
C ALA A 44 -15.54 24.37 -14.80
N LYS A 45 -15.19 23.13 -15.21
CA LYS A 45 -15.73 22.42 -16.37
C LYS A 45 -15.56 23.20 -17.69
N LEU A 46 -14.52 24.02 -17.77
CA LEU A 46 -14.21 24.85 -18.93
C LEU A 46 -13.30 24.14 -19.96
N LEU A 47 -12.73 22.99 -19.58
CA LEU A 47 -11.98 22.13 -20.50
C LEU A 47 -12.95 21.28 -21.33
N THR A 48 -13.46 21.86 -22.41
CA THR A 48 -14.53 21.30 -23.25
C THR A 48 -14.06 20.24 -24.26
N ARG A 49 -12.75 19.95 -24.34
CA ARG A 49 -12.17 19.03 -25.33
C ARG A 49 -11.14 18.03 -24.79
N GLN A 50 -10.93 17.98 -23.47
CA GLN A 50 -9.89 17.09 -22.95
C GLN A 50 -10.40 15.66 -22.81
N THR A 51 -9.69 14.74 -23.46
CA THR A 51 -10.13 13.35 -23.62
C THR A 51 -9.43 12.45 -22.60
N THR A 52 -10.04 11.31 -22.29
CA THR A 52 -9.41 10.22 -21.51
C THR A 52 -8.00 9.89 -22.01
N ASN A 53 -7.75 10.03 -23.32
CA ASN A 53 -6.43 9.82 -23.93
C ASN A 53 -5.36 10.78 -23.41
N GLN A 54 -5.70 12.05 -23.18
CA GLN A 54 -4.79 13.04 -22.61
C GLN A 54 -4.48 12.76 -21.14
N ALA A 55 -5.48 12.25 -20.41
CA ALA A 55 -5.31 11.84 -19.02
C ALA A 55 -4.33 10.65 -18.92
N LEU A 56 -4.48 9.65 -19.79
CA LEU A 56 -3.59 8.50 -19.89
C LEU A 56 -2.18 8.88 -20.37
N SER A 57 -2.05 9.84 -21.29
CA SER A 57 -0.72 10.31 -21.72
C SER A 57 0.04 11.01 -20.58
N ILE A 58 -0.65 11.77 -19.73
CA ILE A 58 -0.01 12.37 -18.54
C ILE A 58 0.45 11.26 -17.59
N LEU A 59 -0.39 10.25 -17.32
CA LEU A 59 -0.05 9.12 -16.45
C LEU A 59 1.21 8.39 -16.95
N ASP A 60 1.21 7.98 -18.22
CA ASP A 60 2.35 7.29 -18.83
C ASP A 60 3.61 8.17 -18.83
N PHE A 61 3.46 9.47 -19.07
CA PHE A 61 4.56 10.41 -19.06
C PHE A 61 5.20 10.57 -17.67
N VAL A 62 4.40 10.74 -16.61
CA VAL A 62 4.91 10.81 -15.24
C VAL A 62 5.60 9.50 -14.84
N MET A 63 5.06 8.35 -15.24
CA MET A 63 5.70 7.06 -15.00
C MET A 63 7.06 6.93 -15.70
N ARG A 64 7.13 7.28 -16.99
CA ARG A 64 8.39 7.21 -17.75
C ARG A 64 9.43 8.19 -17.23
N GLY A 65 9.00 9.36 -16.73
CA GLY A 65 9.89 10.35 -16.14
C GLY A 65 10.64 9.86 -14.89
N LEU A 66 10.22 8.75 -14.28
CA LEU A 66 10.91 8.11 -13.14
C LEU A 66 12.13 7.32 -13.54
N VAL A 67 12.30 7.01 -14.83
CA VAL A 67 13.37 6.14 -15.32
C VAL A 67 14.14 6.81 -16.43
N ARG A 68 15.41 6.43 -16.54
CA ARG A 68 16.30 6.78 -17.66
C ARG A 68 16.93 5.51 -18.22
N ARG A 69 17.44 5.58 -19.44
CA ARG A 69 18.13 4.44 -20.05
C ARG A 69 19.59 4.42 -19.58
N GLY A 70 19.95 3.44 -18.77
CA GLY A 70 21.32 3.19 -18.30
C GLY A 70 22.02 2.08 -19.09
N GLU A 71 23.21 1.71 -18.62
CA GLU A 71 24.04 0.65 -19.23
C GLU A 71 23.40 -0.74 -19.08
N ASP A 72 22.78 -1.01 -17.92
CA ASP A 72 22.19 -2.31 -17.56
C ASP A 72 20.66 -2.37 -17.77
N GLY A 73 20.08 -1.40 -18.49
CA GLY A 73 18.62 -1.32 -18.76
C GLY A 73 17.98 -0.03 -18.28
N GLN A 74 16.78 -0.11 -17.69
CA GLN A 74 16.14 1.06 -17.08
C GLN A 74 16.72 1.31 -15.68
N GLU A 75 17.17 2.53 -15.43
CA GLU A 75 17.64 2.99 -14.13
C GLU A 75 16.67 4.02 -13.54
N ALA A 76 16.51 4.01 -12.22
CA ALA A 76 15.75 5.05 -11.53
C ALA A 76 16.43 6.42 -11.74
N ARG A 77 15.67 7.42 -12.17
CA ARG A 77 16.16 8.79 -12.36
C ARG A 77 16.20 9.51 -11.01
N LYS A 78 17.32 10.18 -10.71
CA LYS A 78 17.41 11.05 -9.54
C LYS A 78 16.65 12.34 -9.81
N MET A 79 15.50 12.49 -9.18
CA MET A 79 14.65 13.68 -9.33
C MET A 79 14.86 14.68 -8.19
N THR A 80 14.73 15.96 -8.51
CA THR A 80 14.67 17.05 -7.53
C THR A 80 13.29 17.10 -6.85
N PRO A 81 13.18 17.72 -5.66
CA PRO A 81 11.88 17.90 -5.01
C PRO A 81 10.86 18.65 -5.88
N SER A 82 11.31 19.62 -6.68
CA SER A 82 10.45 20.39 -7.60
C SER A 82 9.88 19.54 -8.73
N GLU A 83 10.67 18.60 -9.27
CA GLU A 83 10.20 17.64 -10.29
C GLU A 83 9.17 16.66 -9.70
N ILE A 84 9.39 16.19 -8.47
CA ILE A 84 8.44 15.32 -7.76
C ILE A 84 7.12 16.07 -7.51
N ASP A 85 7.16 17.32 -7.04
CA ASP A 85 5.95 18.12 -6.83
C ASP A 85 5.20 18.37 -8.15
N LEU A 86 5.93 18.64 -9.24
CA LEU A 86 5.34 18.78 -10.56
C LEU A 86 4.68 17.48 -11.03
N GLY A 87 5.36 16.33 -10.88
CA GLY A 87 4.81 15.01 -11.17
C GLY A 87 3.54 14.70 -10.38
N GLN A 88 3.52 15.03 -9.08
CA GLN A 88 2.33 14.92 -8.25
C GLN A 88 1.17 15.76 -8.78
N ARG A 89 1.40 17.04 -9.12
CA ARG A 89 0.35 17.92 -9.66
C ARG A 89 -0.17 17.44 -11.01
N LEU A 90 0.70 16.90 -11.85
CA LEU A 90 0.34 16.29 -13.13
C LEU A 90 -0.54 15.06 -12.94
N LEU A 91 -0.22 14.18 -11.98
CA LEU A 91 -1.06 13.04 -11.64
C LEU A 91 -2.43 13.46 -11.12
N GLU A 92 -2.47 14.45 -10.23
CA GLU A 92 -3.75 14.98 -9.73
C GLU A 92 -4.61 15.57 -10.85
N LEU A 93 -3.99 16.22 -11.85
CA LEU A 93 -4.68 16.67 -13.06
C LEU A 93 -5.17 15.48 -13.90
N ALA A 94 -4.33 14.48 -14.16
CA ALA A 94 -4.71 13.28 -14.90
C ALA A 94 -5.93 12.58 -14.26
N PHE A 95 -5.95 12.47 -12.94
CA PHE A 95 -7.10 11.92 -12.21
C PHE A 95 -8.36 12.79 -12.35
N GLN A 96 -8.24 14.12 -12.36
CA GLN A 96 -9.39 15.03 -12.62
C GLN A 96 -9.89 14.98 -14.07
N LEU A 97 -9.02 14.63 -15.01
CA LEU A 97 -9.37 14.42 -16.43
C LEU A 97 -9.98 13.04 -16.70
N GLY A 98 -10.01 12.15 -15.71
CA GLY A 98 -10.76 10.89 -15.78
C GLY A 98 -9.93 9.65 -16.11
N VAL A 99 -8.67 9.58 -15.65
CA VAL A 99 -7.95 8.28 -15.61
C VAL A 99 -8.79 7.26 -14.84
N GLN A 100 -9.08 6.13 -15.48
CA GLN A 100 -9.81 5.02 -14.87
C GLN A 100 -8.94 4.26 -13.87
N THR A 101 -9.55 3.72 -12.82
CA THR A 101 -8.87 2.94 -11.78
C THR A 101 -8.12 1.75 -12.39
N ASN A 102 -8.71 1.04 -13.37
CA ASN A 102 -8.08 -0.13 -13.98
C ASN A 102 -6.78 0.24 -14.71
N SER A 103 -6.76 1.35 -15.46
CA SER A 103 -5.55 1.84 -16.12
C SER A 103 -4.45 2.23 -15.12
N LEU A 104 -4.83 2.73 -13.95
CA LEU A 104 -3.90 3.01 -12.86
C LEU A 104 -3.36 1.71 -12.24
N ILE A 105 -4.21 0.70 -12.04
CA ILE A 105 -3.80 -0.63 -11.55
C ILE A 105 -2.85 -1.30 -12.56
N ASP A 106 -3.14 -1.25 -13.86
CA ASP A 106 -2.25 -1.75 -14.91
C ASP A 106 -0.87 -1.11 -14.84
N CYS A 107 -0.82 0.19 -14.56
CA CYS A 107 0.42 0.93 -14.38
C CYS A 107 1.17 0.50 -13.10
N LEU A 108 0.46 0.29 -11.99
CA LEU A 108 1.05 -0.14 -10.72
C LEU A 108 1.59 -1.57 -10.78
N LEU A 109 0.96 -2.45 -11.57
CA LEU A 109 1.39 -3.83 -11.75
C LEU A 109 2.43 -4.01 -12.88
N LYS A 110 2.96 -2.92 -13.46
CA LYS A 110 4.07 -3.01 -14.42
C LYS A 110 5.31 -3.58 -13.74
N THR A 111 5.66 -4.81 -14.11
CA THR A 111 6.81 -5.57 -13.60
C THR A 111 8.14 -5.23 -14.28
N THR A 112 8.18 -4.16 -15.11
CA THR A 112 9.41 -3.73 -15.79
C THR A 112 10.52 -3.47 -14.76
N PRO A 113 11.67 -4.17 -14.84
CA PRO A 113 12.72 -4.05 -13.84
C PRO A 113 13.43 -2.70 -13.98
N VAL A 114 13.65 -2.07 -12.84
CA VAL A 114 14.35 -0.79 -12.70
C VAL A 114 15.49 -0.97 -11.70
N VAL A 115 16.69 -0.61 -12.13
CA VAL A 115 17.89 -0.66 -11.30
C VAL A 115 17.97 0.60 -10.45
N SER A 116 18.04 0.44 -9.12
CA SER A 116 18.26 1.57 -8.21
C SER A 116 19.71 2.03 -8.24
N SER A 117 19.94 3.34 -8.40
CA SER A 117 21.26 3.94 -8.60
C SER A 117 22.15 3.99 -7.35
N THR A 118 21.80 3.33 -6.25
CA THR A 118 22.66 3.21 -5.05
C THR A 118 23.81 2.23 -5.30
N ARG A 119 24.66 2.51 -6.30
CA ARG A 119 25.96 1.85 -6.48
C ARG A 119 26.94 2.49 -5.50
N THR A 120 26.99 2.02 -4.26
CA THR A 120 28.18 2.21 -3.43
C THR A 120 29.29 1.30 -3.97
N LEU A 121 30.52 1.81 -4.03
CA LEU A 121 31.71 1.15 -4.60
C LEU A 121 32.01 -0.25 -4.03
N THR A 122 31.35 -0.66 -2.95
CA THR A 122 31.53 -1.93 -2.25
C THR A 122 30.48 -3.00 -2.57
N SER A 123 29.37 -2.69 -3.27
CA SER A 123 28.38 -3.70 -3.68
C SER A 123 28.18 -3.74 -5.20
N ARG A 124 29.01 -4.53 -5.89
CA ARG A 124 28.72 -4.97 -7.28
C ARG A 124 27.81 -6.21 -7.33
N LEU A 125 27.36 -6.71 -6.18
CA LEU A 125 26.75 -8.05 -6.08
C LEU A 125 25.26 -8.02 -5.68
N SER A 126 24.67 -6.86 -5.38
CA SER A 126 23.24 -6.79 -5.06
C SER A 126 22.63 -5.42 -5.37
N ALA A 127 22.53 -5.07 -6.66
CA ALA A 127 21.55 -4.06 -7.04
C ALA A 127 20.16 -4.66 -6.78
N SER A 128 19.42 -4.15 -5.78
CA SER A 128 18.03 -4.52 -5.59
C SER A 128 17.24 -4.00 -6.79
N GLN A 129 16.85 -4.90 -7.69
CA GLN A 129 15.93 -4.56 -8.78
C GLN A 129 14.55 -4.31 -8.15
N THR A 130 13.96 -3.15 -8.44
CA THR A 130 12.56 -2.87 -8.13
C THR A 130 11.76 -2.84 -9.44
N SER A 131 10.44 -2.89 -9.39
CA SER A 131 9.63 -2.69 -10.59
C SER A 131 9.30 -1.21 -10.79
N LEU A 132 9.08 -0.80 -12.03
CA LEU A 132 8.62 0.55 -12.36
C LEU A 132 7.31 0.89 -11.63
N GLY A 133 6.40 -0.08 -11.50
CA GLY A 133 5.16 0.09 -10.76
C GLY A 133 5.38 0.38 -9.27
N VAL A 134 6.30 -0.34 -8.62
CA VAL A 134 6.67 -0.11 -7.21
C VAL A 134 7.37 1.23 -7.02
N LEU A 135 8.27 1.61 -7.93
CA LEU A 135 8.92 2.93 -7.91
C LEU A 135 7.89 4.05 -8.06
N PHE A 136 6.92 3.87 -8.96
CA PHE A 136 5.83 4.82 -9.17
C PHE A 136 4.94 4.96 -7.94
N LEU A 137 4.54 3.84 -7.34
CA LEU A 137 3.73 3.84 -6.12
C LEU A 137 4.45 4.50 -4.94
N THR A 138 5.73 4.19 -4.73
CA THR A 138 6.49 4.71 -3.59
C THR A 138 6.79 6.20 -3.74
N THR A 139 7.05 6.66 -4.97
CA THR A 139 7.32 8.08 -5.25
C THR A 139 6.07 8.95 -5.12
N TYR A 140 4.93 8.48 -5.62
CA TYR A 140 3.68 9.25 -5.66
C TYR A 140 2.57 8.62 -4.81
N LYS A 141 2.93 8.06 -3.63
CA LYS A 141 2.01 7.31 -2.75
C LYS A 141 0.71 8.07 -2.48
N GLN A 142 0.82 9.34 -2.06
CA GLN A 142 -0.34 10.12 -1.65
C GLN A 142 -1.38 10.33 -2.77
N PRO A 143 -1.06 10.93 -3.94
CA PRO A 143 -2.05 11.15 -4.98
C PRO A 143 -2.63 9.83 -5.53
N ILE A 144 -1.83 8.76 -5.59
CA ILE A 144 -2.29 7.43 -6.03
C ILE A 144 -3.31 6.87 -5.03
N MET A 145 -2.99 6.86 -3.73
CA MET A 145 -3.91 6.35 -2.70
C MET A 145 -5.20 7.19 -2.62
N ASP A 146 -5.09 8.52 -2.76
CA ASP A 146 -6.25 9.42 -2.81
C ASP A 146 -7.18 9.12 -4.01
N GLN A 147 -6.64 8.62 -5.12
CA GLN A 147 -7.44 8.22 -6.27
C GLN A 147 -8.07 6.84 -6.09
N LEU A 148 -7.27 5.84 -5.67
CA LEU A 148 -7.75 4.47 -5.48
C LEU A 148 -8.85 4.38 -4.43
N VAL A 149 -8.74 5.15 -3.34
CA VAL A 149 -9.71 5.12 -2.24
C VAL A 149 -11.12 5.55 -2.66
N LYS A 150 -11.25 6.42 -3.67
CA LYS A 150 -12.56 6.86 -4.18
C LYS A 150 -13.37 5.73 -4.80
N HIS A 151 -12.69 4.73 -5.35
CA HIS A 151 -13.24 3.51 -5.93
C HIS A 151 -12.71 2.28 -5.18
N GLY A 152 -12.58 2.41 -3.86
CA GLY A 152 -11.79 1.47 -3.07
C GLY A 152 -12.36 0.04 -3.06
N GLN A 153 -13.69 -0.12 -3.11
CA GLN A 153 -14.31 -1.45 -3.22
C GLN A 153 -13.93 -2.15 -4.54
N ASP A 154 -14.15 -1.47 -5.67
CA ASP A 154 -13.83 -1.99 -7.00
C ASP A 154 -12.33 -2.26 -7.14
N THR A 155 -11.50 -1.38 -6.57
CA THR A 155 -10.04 -1.54 -6.53
C THR A 155 -9.65 -2.83 -5.83
N VAL A 156 -10.25 -3.14 -4.68
CA VAL A 156 -9.94 -4.37 -3.93
C VAL A 156 -10.34 -5.61 -4.73
N TYR A 157 -11.50 -5.59 -5.40
CA TYR A 157 -11.94 -6.72 -6.22
C TYR A 157 -11.02 -6.93 -7.43
N GLU A 158 -10.73 -5.87 -8.19
CA GLU A 158 -9.84 -5.93 -9.35
C GLU A 158 -8.43 -6.47 -8.96
N LEU A 159 -7.88 -5.99 -7.83
CA LEU A 159 -6.60 -6.48 -7.33
C LEU A 159 -6.68 -7.94 -6.85
N SER A 160 -7.80 -8.35 -6.26
CA SER A 160 -8.01 -9.72 -5.79
C SER A 160 -8.05 -10.72 -6.95
N ASP A 161 -8.68 -10.33 -8.06
CA ASP A 161 -8.74 -11.16 -9.28
C ASP A 161 -7.35 -11.32 -9.93
N ARG A 162 -6.47 -10.33 -9.73
CA ARG A 162 -5.13 -10.28 -10.32
C ARG A 162 -4.01 -10.70 -9.37
N VAL A 163 -4.32 -11.26 -8.21
CA VAL A 163 -3.35 -11.72 -7.18
C VAL A 163 -2.23 -12.59 -7.74
N ARG A 164 -2.49 -13.35 -8.81
CA ARG A 164 -1.50 -14.23 -9.45
C ARG A 164 -0.43 -13.49 -10.25
N GLU A 165 -0.66 -12.24 -10.65
CA GLU A 165 0.27 -11.45 -11.46
C GLU A 165 1.45 -10.93 -10.64
N ASP A 166 1.17 -10.26 -9.52
CA ASP A 166 2.19 -9.74 -8.61
C ASP A 166 1.66 -9.63 -7.18
N ARG A 167 1.85 -10.69 -6.39
CA ARG A 167 1.38 -10.75 -5.00
C ARG A 167 2.02 -9.68 -4.11
N GLY A 168 3.28 -9.34 -4.34
CA GLY A 168 4.00 -8.38 -3.51
C GLY A 168 3.45 -6.97 -3.68
N THR A 169 3.33 -6.53 -4.94
CA THR A 169 2.80 -5.21 -5.25
C THR A 169 1.32 -5.09 -4.86
N ILE A 170 0.52 -6.13 -5.10
CA ILE A 170 -0.89 -6.16 -4.71
C ILE A 170 -1.05 -6.06 -3.19
N GLY A 171 -0.27 -6.84 -2.43
CA GLY A 171 -0.28 -6.74 -0.96
C GLY A 171 0.07 -5.34 -0.47
N MET A 172 1.11 -4.72 -1.05
CA MET A 172 1.50 -3.35 -0.73
C MET A 172 0.38 -2.32 -1.03
N ILE A 173 -0.33 -2.46 -2.15
CA ILE A 173 -1.44 -1.57 -2.51
C ILE A 173 -2.63 -1.76 -1.56
N ILE A 174 -3.06 -2.99 -1.29
CA ILE A 174 -4.19 -3.29 -0.39
C ILE A 174 -3.89 -2.78 1.03
N TYR A 175 -2.68 -3.04 1.54
CA TYR A 175 -2.27 -2.55 2.84
C TYR A 175 -2.21 -1.02 2.87
N GLY A 176 -1.62 -0.40 1.83
CA GLY A 176 -1.57 1.06 1.69
C GLY A 176 -2.95 1.70 1.64
N LEU A 177 -3.91 1.06 0.98
CA LEU A 177 -5.29 1.51 0.87
C LEU A 177 -5.99 1.51 2.25
N LEU A 178 -5.84 0.43 3.01
CA LEU A 178 -6.37 0.33 4.37
C LEU A 178 -5.69 1.30 5.33
N GLU A 179 -4.37 1.42 5.25
CA GLU A 179 -3.60 2.39 6.05
C GLU A 179 -4.08 3.82 5.78
N HIS A 180 -4.26 4.18 4.50
CA HIS A 180 -4.75 5.48 4.08
C HIS A 180 -6.17 5.74 4.57
N ALA A 181 -7.05 4.74 4.45
CA ALA A 181 -8.42 4.82 4.95
C ALA A 181 -8.48 4.96 6.47
N VAL A 182 -7.64 4.25 7.23
CA VAL A 182 -7.60 4.34 8.70
C VAL A 182 -7.01 5.66 9.16
N GLY A 183 -5.96 6.15 8.50
CA GLY A 183 -5.21 7.34 8.88
C GLY A 183 -5.96 8.67 8.70
N ASN A 184 -6.94 8.72 7.80
CA ASN A 184 -7.73 9.94 7.54
C ASN A 184 -9.20 9.76 7.94
N ARG A 185 -9.64 10.52 8.94
CA ARG A 185 -11.00 10.44 9.50
C ARG A 185 -12.10 10.63 8.46
N GLU A 186 -11.93 11.56 7.51
CA GLU A 186 -12.95 11.87 6.51
C GLU A 186 -13.01 10.79 5.42
N ILE A 187 -11.85 10.29 5.00
CA ILE A 187 -11.77 9.14 4.10
C ILE A 187 -12.38 7.90 4.77
N ARG A 188 -12.06 7.64 6.04
CA ARG A 188 -12.60 6.50 6.81
C ARG A 188 -14.11 6.51 6.85
N LYS A 189 -14.72 7.66 7.15
CA LYS A 189 -16.18 7.79 7.19
C LYS A 189 -16.82 7.58 5.81
N ARG A 190 -16.16 8.07 4.75
CA ARG A 190 -16.75 8.10 3.40
C ARG A 190 -16.56 6.79 2.64
N TYR A 191 -15.40 6.15 2.77
CA TYR A 191 -14.98 5.01 1.96
C TYR A 191 -14.54 3.79 2.80
N GLY A 192 -14.27 3.98 4.09
CA GLY A 192 -13.68 2.95 4.94
C GLY A 192 -14.50 1.67 5.00
N MET A 193 -15.83 1.78 5.17
CA MET A 193 -16.71 0.60 5.23
C MET A 193 -16.72 -0.21 3.94
N ALA A 194 -16.72 0.47 2.78
CA ALA A 194 -16.75 -0.20 1.47
C ALA A 194 -15.44 -0.96 1.20
N ILE A 195 -14.30 -0.34 1.50
CA ILE A 195 -12.97 -0.97 1.36
C ILE A 195 -12.82 -2.15 2.31
N TYR A 196 -13.16 -1.94 3.57
CA TYR A 196 -13.12 -2.97 4.61
C TYR A 196 -13.99 -4.17 4.24
N SER A 197 -15.24 -3.93 3.82
CA SER A 197 -16.16 -5.00 3.43
C SER A 197 -15.64 -5.79 2.23
N ALA A 198 -15.01 -5.10 1.27
CA ALA A 198 -14.39 -5.75 0.11
C ALA A 198 -13.22 -6.66 0.53
N VAL A 199 -12.33 -6.15 1.40
CA VAL A 199 -11.18 -6.91 1.92
C VAL A 199 -11.64 -8.15 2.69
N LEU A 200 -12.66 -8.00 3.53
CA LEU A 200 -13.24 -9.13 4.27
C LEU A 200 -13.89 -10.16 3.33
N THR A 201 -14.59 -9.71 2.30
CA THR A 201 -15.18 -10.61 1.30
C THR A 201 -14.11 -11.39 0.54
N GLN A 202 -12.97 -10.76 0.28
CA GLN A 202 -11.82 -11.35 -0.43
C GLN A 202 -10.77 -11.92 0.51
N TRP A 203 -11.09 -12.14 1.79
CA TRP A 203 -10.09 -12.50 2.80
C TRP A 203 -9.29 -13.75 2.43
N GLU A 204 -9.96 -14.80 1.95
CA GLU A 204 -9.28 -16.04 1.56
C GLU A 204 -8.32 -15.83 0.38
N THR A 205 -8.76 -15.10 -0.65
CA THR A 205 -7.91 -14.72 -1.79
C THR A 205 -6.70 -13.90 -1.34
N LEU A 206 -6.91 -12.90 -0.48
CA LEU A 206 -5.86 -12.01 0.02
C LEU A 206 -4.93 -12.72 1.01
N SER A 207 -5.43 -13.71 1.75
CA SER A 207 -4.60 -14.51 2.66
C SER A 207 -3.54 -15.33 1.92
N ASN A 208 -3.79 -15.64 0.64
CA ASN A 208 -2.87 -16.33 -0.26
C ASN A 208 -1.84 -15.42 -0.94
N LEU A 209 -1.77 -14.14 -0.60
CA LEU A 209 -0.73 -13.22 -1.10
C LEU A 209 0.70 -13.67 -0.76
N GLY A 210 0.87 -14.73 0.05
CA GLY A 210 2.16 -15.37 0.29
C GLY A 210 3.18 -14.42 0.92
N GLN A 211 2.69 -13.38 1.58
CA GLN A 211 3.51 -12.46 2.34
C GLN A 211 3.94 -13.11 3.65
N GLU A 212 4.95 -12.53 4.28
CA GLU A 212 5.35 -12.86 5.65
C GLU A 212 4.14 -12.79 6.59
N ASP A 213 4.09 -13.64 7.62
CA ASP A 213 2.96 -13.68 8.56
C ASP A 213 2.68 -12.32 9.24
N ASP A 214 3.70 -11.46 9.29
CA ASP A 214 3.59 -10.06 9.73
C ASP A 214 2.63 -9.24 8.88
N PHE A 215 2.62 -9.43 7.56
CA PHE A 215 1.69 -8.77 6.67
C PHE A 215 0.25 -9.15 7.01
N MET A 216 -0.03 -10.45 7.16
CA MET A 216 -1.38 -10.94 7.47
C MET A 216 -1.84 -10.49 8.85
N LEU A 217 -0.95 -10.51 9.84
CA LEU A 217 -1.25 -9.98 11.17
C LEU A 217 -1.56 -8.48 11.12
N ASN A 218 -0.78 -7.70 10.38
CA ASN A 218 -1.00 -6.26 10.23
C ASN A 218 -2.29 -5.96 9.45
N LEU A 219 -2.59 -6.73 8.41
CA LEU A 219 -3.85 -6.63 7.67
C LEU A 219 -5.05 -6.87 8.58
N MET A 220 -5.01 -7.95 9.38
CA MET A 220 -6.03 -8.27 10.38
C MET A 220 -6.20 -7.14 11.40
N LYS A 221 -5.09 -6.61 11.95
CA LYS A 221 -5.10 -5.46 12.87
C LYS A 221 -5.82 -4.26 12.26
N LYS A 222 -5.54 -3.92 10.98
CA LYS A 222 -6.17 -2.77 10.30
C LYS A 222 -7.67 -2.97 10.11
N VAL A 223 -8.07 -4.17 9.68
CA VAL A 223 -9.49 -4.51 9.47
C VAL A 223 -10.26 -4.44 10.80
N LEU A 224 -9.74 -5.05 11.87
CA LEU A 224 -10.34 -4.99 13.21
C LEU A 224 -10.42 -3.56 13.77
N GLN A 225 -9.46 -2.69 13.44
CA GLN A 225 -9.50 -1.27 13.84
C GLN A 225 -10.60 -0.46 13.14
N ILE A 226 -11.04 -0.87 11.95
CA ILE A 226 -12.13 -0.19 11.21
C ILE A 226 -13.48 -0.61 11.79
N ASP A 227 -13.73 -1.93 11.83
CA ASP A 227 -14.90 -2.51 12.46
C ASP A 227 -14.53 -3.89 13.00
N PHE A 228 -14.69 -4.08 14.31
CA PHE A 228 -14.40 -5.33 15.00
C PHE A 228 -15.63 -6.22 15.19
N LYS A 229 -16.86 -5.72 14.95
CA LYS A 229 -18.09 -6.43 15.30
C LYS A 229 -18.20 -7.78 14.58
N PHE A 230 -17.70 -7.85 13.35
CA PHE A 230 -17.63 -9.09 12.58
C PHE A 230 -16.82 -10.19 13.29
N ALA A 231 -15.84 -9.82 14.11
CA ALA A 231 -14.95 -10.75 14.81
C ALA A 231 -15.65 -11.49 15.96
N THR A 232 -16.90 -11.12 16.27
CA THR A 232 -17.76 -11.77 17.26
C THR A 232 -19.10 -12.24 16.68
N ASP A 233 -19.29 -12.13 15.35
CA ASP A 233 -20.54 -12.46 14.67
C ASP A 233 -20.37 -13.70 13.77
N PRO A 234 -20.85 -14.87 14.18
CA PRO A 234 -20.73 -16.12 13.40
C PRO A 234 -21.48 -16.11 12.09
N THR A 235 -22.46 -15.20 11.94
CA THR A 235 -23.23 -15.08 10.71
C THR A 235 -22.49 -14.28 9.64
N HIS A 236 -21.45 -13.54 10.04
CA HIS A 236 -20.65 -12.76 9.12
C HIS A 236 -19.74 -13.67 8.27
N LEU A 237 -19.78 -13.51 6.95
CA LEU A 237 -19.06 -14.37 6.00
C LEU A 237 -17.54 -14.48 6.28
N ALA A 238 -16.93 -13.38 6.73
CA ALA A 238 -15.50 -13.34 7.01
C ALA A 238 -15.11 -13.76 8.44
N PHE A 239 -16.07 -14.03 9.33
CA PHE A 239 -15.77 -14.41 10.72
C PHE A 239 -14.92 -15.68 10.77
N CYS A 240 -15.44 -16.79 10.21
CA CYS A 240 -14.74 -18.08 10.25
C CYS A 240 -13.35 -18.03 9.59
N PRO A 241 -13.17 -17.47 8.37
CA PRO A 241 -11.84 -17.36 7.75
C PRO A 241 -10.83 -16.55 8.58
N VAL A 242 -11.25 -15.40 9.12
CA VAL A 242 -10.36 -14.53 9.91
C VAL A 242 -10.02 -15.18 11.25
N PHE A 243 -11.02 -15.77 11.92
CA PHE A 243 -10.83 -16.46 13.20
C PHE A 243 -9.89 -17.67 13.05
N ASN A 244 -10.08 -18.50 12.02
CA ASN A 244 -9.21 -19.64 11.75
C ASN A 244 -7.76 -19.20 11.44
N GLN A 245 -7.59 -18.10 10.71
CA GLN A 245 -6.27 -17.51 10.47
C GLN A 245 -5.62 -17.01 11.76
N TYR A 246 -6.39 -16.39 12.65
CA TYR A 246 -5.89 -15.98 13.96
C TYR A 246 -5.45 -17.18 14.81
N LEU A 247 -6.26 -18.25 14.84
CA LEU A 247 -5.91 -19.48 15.56
C LEU A 247 -4.67 -20.16 14.97
N SER A 248 -4.48 -20.14 13.65
CA SER A 248 -3.29 -20.72 13.02
C SER A 248 -2.01 -19.98 13.44
N MET A 249 -2.05 -18.64 13.51
CA MET A 249 -0.95 -17.81 14.03
C MET A 249 -0.62 -18.12 15.50
N LEU A 250 -1.65 -18.30 16.36
CA LEU A 250 -1.45 -18.68 17.76
C LEU A 250 -0.85 -20.08 17.90
N ARG A 251 -1.28 -21.03 17.06
CA ARG A 251 -0.86 -22.45 17.13
C ARG A 251 0.48 -22.73 16.46
N ASP A 252 1.00 -21.85 15.62
CA ASP A 252 2.25 -22.10 14.87
C ASP A 252 3.44 -22.36 15.82
N PRO A 253 4.00 -23.58 15.88
CA PRO A 253 5.10 -23.90 16.79
C PRO A 253 6.44 -23.32 16.33
N LYS A 254 6.55 -22.84 15.09
CA LYS A 254 7.80 -22.32 14.53
C LYS A 254 8.05 -20.86 14.89
N LYS A 255 7.03 -20.15 15.38
CA LYS A 255 7.11 -18.71 15.65
C LYS A 255 7.56 -18.43 17.08
N PRO A 256 8.50 -17.48 17.28
CA PRO A 256 8.99 -17.13 18.61
C PRO A 256 7.90 -16.42 19.44
N LEU A 257 8.04 -16.47 20.76
CA LEU A 257 7.12 -15.83 21.70
C LEU A 257 7.01 -14.31 21.48
N ALA A 258 8.11 -13.64 21.11
CA ALA A 258 8.11 -12.22 20.75
C ALA A 258 7.11 -11.90 19.63
N TRP A 259 7.06 -12.74 18.59
CA TRP A 259 6.10 -12.58 17.49
C TRP A 259 4.67 -12.91 17.94
N LYS A 260 4.49 -13.99 18.70
CA LYS A 260 3.17 -14.35 19.27
C LYS A 260 2.63 -13.26 20.20
N THR A 261 3.49 -12.51 20.87
CA THR A 261 3.11 -11.35 21.67
C THR A 261 2.45 -10.27 20.81
N GLN A 262 2.83 -10.10 19.55
CA GLN A 262 2.15 -9.20 18.61
C GLN A 262 0.81 -9.76 18.14
N VAL A 263 0.69 -11.09 18.02
CA VAL A 263 -0.59 -11.77 17.73
C VAL A 263 -1.57 -11.60 18.88
N LEU A 264 -1.10 -11.64 20.13
CA LEU A 264 -1.92 -11.38 21.32
C LEU A 264 -2.46 -9.94 21.38
N ASP A 265 -1.92 -8.98 20.62
CA ASP A 265 -2.49 -7.61 20.55
C ASP A 265 -3.93 -7.59 20.06
N VAL A 266 -4.36 -8.57 19.27
CA VAL A 266 -5.73 -8.63 18.73
C VAL A 266 -6.66 -9.51 19.55
N LEU A 267 -6.16 -10.14 20.63
CA LEU A 267 -6.94 -11.10 21.43
C LEU A 267 -8.25 -10.48 21.95
N TYR A 268 -8.21 -9.22 22.39
CA TYR A 268 -9.38 -8.54 22.95
C TYR A 268 -10.56 -8.44 21.98
N PHE A 269 -10.32 -8.44 20.67
CA PHE A 269 -11.39 -8.41 19.67
C PHE A 269 -12.15 -9.74 19.58
N PHE A 270 -11.51 -10.84 19.97
CA PHE A 270 -12.08 -12.18 19.96
C PHE A 270 -12.51 -12.65 21.36
N ALA A 271 -12.50 -11.78 22.37
CA ALA A 271 -12.82 -12.15 23.75
C ALA A 271 -14.29 -12.56 23.95
N ASN A 272 -15.20 -12.09 23.08
CA ASN A 272 -16.64 -12.35 23.18
C ASN A 272 -17.17 -13.19 22.00
N VAL A 273 -16.35 -14.10 21.47
CA VAL A 273 -16.80 -15.08 20.46
C VAL A 273 -17.78 -16.08 21.08
N PRO A 274 -18.60 -16.78 20.27
CA PRO A 274 -19.52 -17.79 20.80
C PRO A 274 -18.78 -18.95 21.47
N GLU A 275 -19.53 -19.72 22.28
CA GLU A 275 -18.99 -20.78 23.13
C GLU A 275 -18.14 -21.83 22.38
N LYS A 276 -18.50 -22.15 21.12
CA LYS A 276 -17.75 -23.11 20.31
C LYS A 276 -16.36 -22.57 19.99
N GLU A 277 -16.29 -21.36 19.43
CA GLU A 277 -15.05 -20.68 19.07
C GLU A 277 -14.23 -20.30 20.32
N GLU A 278 -14.90 -19.96 21.42
CA GLU A 278 -14.26 -19.70 22.71
C GLU A 278 -13.45 -20.92 23.20
N LYS A 279 -14.01 -22.14 23.08
CA LYS A 279 -13.30 -23.39 23.42
C LYS A 279 -12.07 -23.59 22.54
N GLU A 280 -12.17 -23.29 21.25
CA GLU A 280 -11.05 -23.41 20.31
C GLU A 280 -9.94 -22.38 20.59
N LEU A 281 -10.34 -21.15 20.93
CA LEU A 281 -9.43 -20.07 21.34
C LEU A 281 -8.71 -20.43 22.64
N LYS A 282 -9.45 -20.88 23.65
CA LYS A 282 -8.89 -21.35 24.92
C LYS A 282 -7.88 -22.47 24.70
N SER A 283 -8.21 -23.47 23.88
CA SER A 283 -7.28 -24.54 23.53
C SER A 283 -6.01 -24.02 22.84
N ALA A 284 -6.11 -23.02 21.97
CA ALA A 284 -4.95 -22.41 21.32
C ALA A 284 -4.08 -21.62 22.31
N LEU A 285 -4.69 -20.91 23.27
CA LEU A 285 -3.98 -20.19 24.33
C LEU A 285 -3.30 -21.15 25.30
N ASP A 286 -3.97 -22.23 25.70
CA ASP A 286 -3.40 -23.27 26.56
C ASP A 286 -2.16 -23.91 25.89
N LEU A 287 -2.23 -24.18 24.58
CA LEU A 287 -1.09 -24.68 23.80
C LEU A 287 0.06 -23.66 23.73
N LEU A 288 -0.25 -22.37 23.56
CA LEU A 288 0.75 -21.29 23.57
C LEU A 288 1.49 -21.25 24.91
N VAL A 289 0.75 -21.29 26.02
CA VAL A 289 1.30 -21.30 27.38
C VAL A 289 2.15 -22.55 27.59
N ALA A 290 1.64 -23.74 27.27
CA ALA A 290 2.38 -25.00 27.43
C ALA A 290 3.70 -25.03 26.66
N ASN A 291 3.75 -24.42 25.48
CA ASN A 291 4.93 -24.45 24.61
C ASN A 291 5.95 -23.34 24.91
N HIS A 292 5.54 -22.20 25.46
CA HIS A 292 6.40 -21.01 25.57
C HIS A 292 6.62 -20.51 26.98
N PHE A 293 5.78 -20.86 27.95
CA PHE A 293 5.90 -20.35 29.31
C PHE A 293 6.77 -21.30 30.14
N PRO A 294 7.64 -20.75 31.02
CA PRO A 294 8.42 -21.58 31.93
C PRO A 294 7.51 -22.24 32.96
N LEU A 295 7.95 -23.38 33.52
CA LEU A 295 7.22 -24.07 34.59
C LEU A 295 7.19 -23.24 35.88
N LYS A 296 8.26 -22.49 36.15
CA LYS A 296 8.34 -21.52 37.24
C LYS A 296 8.83 -20.18 36.70
N SER A 297 8.27 -19.08 37.23
CA SER A 297 8.70 -17.73 36.87
C SER A 297 10.18 -17.45 37.18
N THR A 298 10.79 -18.25 38.06
CA THR A 298 12.21 -18.19 38.45
C THR A 298 13.15 -18.88 37.46
N ASP A 299 12.63 -19.62 36.47
CA ASP A 299 13.44 -20.36 35.50
C ASP A 299 14.04 -19.44 34.41
N LEU A 300 13.67 -18.16 34.41
CA LEU A 300 14.16 -17.15 33.49
C LEU A 300 14.93 -16.07 34.26
N ASP A 301 16.14 -15.75 33.79
CA ASP A 301 16.93 -14.67 34.36
C ASP A 301 16.24 -13.32 34.16
N ALA A 302 16.05 -12.59 35.26
CA ALA A 302 15.41 -11.28 35.24
C ALA A 302 16.17 -10.31 34.32
N GLY A 303 15.45 -9.64 33.42
CA GLY A 303 16.03 -8.73 32.42
C GLY A 303 16.55 -9.41 31.15
N SER A 304 16.53 -10.74 31.06
CA SER A 304 16.83 -11.43 29.80
C SER A 304 15.75 -11.15 28.73
N PRO A 305 16.09 -11.21 27.42
CA PRO A 305 15.09 -11.06 26.36
C PRO A 305 13.91 -12.01 26.50
N ARG A 306 14.17 -13.28 26.88
CA ARG A 306 13.13 -14.30 27.09
C ARG A 306 12.23 -13.98 28.28
N TYR A 307 12.78 -13.41 29.35
CA TYR A 307 11.99 -12.93 30.49
C TYR A 307 11.08 -11.77 30.07
N ASN A 308 11.60 -10.83 29.29
CA ASN A 308 10.80 -9.69 28.81
C ASN A 308 9.65 -10.15 27.90
N ASP A 309 9.91 -11.05 26.94
CA ASP A 309 8.87 -11.63 26.08
C ASP A 309 7.80 -12.36 26.90
N TYR A 310 8.21 -13.12 27.92
CA TYR A 310 7.31 -13.81 28.84
C TYR A 310 6.41 -12.84 29.60
N ILE A 311 6.97 -11.79 30.21
CA ILE A 311 6.18 -10.80 30.94
C ILE A 311 5.22 -10.04 30.02
N MET A 312 5.67 -9.68 28.81
CA MET A 312 4.81 -9.03 27.83
C MET A 312 3.65 -9.93 27.39
N ALA A 313 3.90 -11.21 27.12
CA ALA A 313 2.85 -12.17 26.78
C ALA A 313 1.88 -12.39 27.95
N LEU A 314 2.40 -12.56 29.18
CA LEU A 314 1.61 -12.78 30.38
C LEU A 314 0.65 -11.60 30.65
N ASN A 315 1.10 -10.36 30.44
CA ASN A 315 0.26 -9.17 30.62
C ASN A 315 -0.88 -9.06 29.60
N LYS A 316 -0.80 -9.75 28.46
CA LYS A 316 -1.85 -9.72 27.42
C LYS A 316 -2.86 -10.86 27.56
N VAL A 317 -2.48 -11.95 28.22
CA VAL A 317 -3.33 -13.14 28.41
C VAL A 317 -4.13 -13.06 29.73
N LYS A 318 -3.67 -12.28 30.71
CA LYS A 318 -4.42 -11.96 31.93
C LYS A 318 -5.57 -11.00 31.66
#